data_AF-A0A660URB2-F1
#
_entry.id   AF-A0A660URB2-F1
#
_cell.length_a   1.000
_cell.length_b   1.000
_cell.length_c   1.000
_cell.angle_alpha   90.00
_cell.angle_beta   90.00
_cell.angle_gamma   90.00
#
_symmetry.space_group_name_H-M   'P 1'
#
loop_
_entity.id
_entity.type
_entity.pdbx_description
1 polymer ?
#
loop_
_entity_poly.entity_id
_entity_poly.type
_entity_poly.pdbx_seq_one_letter_code
_entity_poly.pdbx_strand_id
1 'polypeptide(L)'
;MNNSTADFSGGICGIYETTMTKKKKTTRKSVKKTGARAVKKKTVKKKAKKTPRQLAADKRRAAVAARELFLVQLAELAAVSMPPKTAAEHLQLTEVAFEAMLAADVEAARLWHDGRRAFEIEMRRQLKGLAEKGNAGAIRQILAEFEGRSGADSDAAATPAKTLENWLGEKPNWVSNRALHDHLPRNVDHTVDLGRFLPWFADYLARKHTFDATRMKMVDLQPILAVSKTTLIEWTKAGMPRNADGSFSLAAAVGWRVEQVGARPEKPAEPVNPLHQLKAEKLQIEVDAARGKLIDRAAVMSGLLARAAAVMTFIDRKGGELPTVLAGQKAEPIKEILDEFFDRLRDAARTVPEEIESLLSDKRRKLLAELMGDDFE
;
A
#
# COMPACT_ATOMS: atom_id res chain seq x y z
N MET A 1 5.22 43.72 -52.20
CA MET A 1 6.17 44.14 -51.16
C MET A 1 5.88 43.21 -49.97
N ASN A 2 6.56 42.07 -49.80
CA ASN A 2 8.00 41.88 -49.45
C ASN A 2 8.26 42.42 -48.03
N ASN A 3 8.99 41.84 -47.06
CA ASN A 3 9.78 40.59 -46.86
C ASN A 3 10.03 40.45 -45.31
N SER A 4 10.53 39.37 -44.68
CA SER A 4 10.65 37.92 -44.97
C SER A 4 11.21 37.18 -43.72
N THR A 5 10.98 35.86 -43.59
CA THR A 5 11.83 34.81 -42.93
C THR A 5 12.72 35.11 -41.71
N ALA A 6 12.51 34.35 -40.63
CA ALA A 6 13.50 33.45 -39.99
C ALA A 6 12.73 32.50 -39.04
N ASP A 7 12.67 31.17 -39.22
CA ASP A 7 13.72 30.14 -39.17
C ASP A 7 14.45 30.03 -37.82
N PHE A 8 14.06 29.04 -37.01
CA PHE A 8 15.02 28.18 -36.33
C PHE A 8 14.47 26.76 -36.14
N SER A 9 15.27 25.76 -36.47
CA SER A 9 14.91 24.34 -36.52
C SER A 9 15.77 23.50 -35.57
N GLY A 10 15.23 22.35 -35.13
CA GLY A 10 15.92 21.39 -34.26
C GLY A 10 15.09 21.01 -33.03
N GLY A 11 14.52 19.81 -32.87
CA GLY A 11 14.63 18.61 -33.71
C GLY A 11 15.43 17.50 -33.03
N ILE A 12 14.76 16.73 -32.15
CA ILE A 12 15.15 15.36 -31.79
C ILE A 12 13.92 14.46 -31.98
N CYS A 13 14.10 13.40 -32.76
CA CYS A 13 13.13 12.37 -33.07
C CYS A 13 13.41 11.13 -32.20
N GLY A 14 12.37 10.38 -31.79
CA GLY A 14 12.54 9.25 -30.87
C GLY A 14 11.32 8.34 -30.71
N ILE A 15 10.58 8.09 -31.79
CA ILE A 15 9.40 7.19 -31.77
C ILE A 15 9.86 5.72 -31.81
N TYR A 16 9.31 4.88 -30.93
CA TYR A 16 9.30 3.42 -31.08
C TYR A 16 7.88 2.84 -30.91
N GLU A 17 7.03 3.04 -31.92
CA GLU A 17 5.92 2.13 -32.17
C GLU A 17 6.44 0.94 -33.00
N THR A 18 6.36 -0.28 -32.45
CA THR A 18 6.59 -1.51 -33.23
C THR A 18 5.30 -2.30 -33.44
N THR A 19 4.54 -1.92 -34.46
CA THR A 19 3.42 -2.73 -34.97
C THR A 19 3.95 -3.89 -35.84
N MET A 20 3.69 -5.12 -35.40
CA MET A 20 4.14 -6.36 -36.07
C MET A 20 3.32 -6.65 -37.36
N THR A 21 3.77 -6.15 -38.52
CA THR A 21 3.16 -6.51 -39.82
C THR A 21 3.82 -7.74 -40.45
N LYS A 22 3.06 -8.83 -40.58
CA LYS A 22 3.51 -10.08 -41.22
C LYS A 22 3.63 -9.95 -42.75
N LYS A 23 4.83 -9.75 -43.29
CA LYS A 23 5.09 -9.91 -44.73
C LYS A 23 5.55 -11.33 -45.08
N LYS A 24 4.64 -12.13 -45.67
CA LYS A 24 5.02 -13.33 -46.46
C LYS A 24 5.90 -12.88 -47.63
N LYS A 25 7.09 -13.46 -47.79
CA LYS A 25 7.92 -13.25 -48.98
C LYS A 25 8.32 -14.60 -49.57
N THR A 26 7.58 -15.04 -50.58
CA THR A 26 7.91 -16.17 -51.45
C THR A 26 8.99 -15.74 -52.43
N THR A 27 10.15 -16.39 -52.42
CA THR A 27 11.13 -16.31 -53.51
C THR A 27 11.71 -17.69 -53.79
N ARG A 28 11.36 -18.25 -54.96
CA ARG A 28 12.15 -19.31 -55.59
C ARG A 28 13.49 -18.72 -56.03
N LYS A 29 14.60 -19.39 -55.72
CA LYS A 29 15.84 -19.28 -56.50
C LYS A 29 16.43 -20.67 -56.71
N SER A 30 16.52 -21.07 -57.97
CA SER A 30 17.25 -22.24 -58.42
C SER A 30 18.73 -21.87 -58.59
N VAL A 31 19.64 -22.67 -58.01
CA VAL A 31 21.07 -22.67 -58.36
C VAL A 31 21.53 -24.13 -58.45
N LYS A 32 22.15 -24.49 -59.58
CA LYS A 32 22.69 -25.84 -59.86
C LYS A 32 24.21 -25.83 -59.63
N LYS A 33 24.71 -26.85 -58.90
CA LYS A 33 26.11 -27.37 -58.93
C LYS A 33 27.20 -26.35 -58.51
N THR A 34 28.44 -26.72 -58.10
CA THR A 34 29.15 -28.01 -58.08
C THR A 34 30.24 -28.02 -56.98
N GLY A 35 30.65 -29.19 -56.48
CA GLY A 35 32.05 -29.42 -56.02
C GLY A 35 32.35 -29.34 -54.50
N ALA A 36 33.42 -30.04 -54.10
CA ALA A 36 34.09 -30.06 -52.78
C ALA A 36 33.27 -30.58 -51.57
N ARG A 37 33.22 -31.91 -51.42
CA ARG A 37 32.43 -32.63 -50.40
C ARG A 37 33.18 -32.84 -49.07
N ALA A 38 33.46 -31.76 -48.34
CA ALA A 38 33.95 -31.87 -46.96
C ALA A 38 32.82 -32.33 -46.02
N VAL A 39 32.78 -33.63 -45.68
CA VAL A 39 31.74 -34.22 -44.83
C VAL A 39 31.96 -33.83 -43.35
N LYS A 40 31.69 -32.56 -43.02
CA LYS A 40 31.45 -32.16 -41.63
C LYS A 40 30.19 -32.87 -41.16
N LYS A 41 30.35 -33.97 -40.41
CA LYS A 41 29.27 -34.65 -39.67
C LYS A 41 28.63 -33.62 -38.73
N LYS A 42 27.57 -32.94 -39.20
CA LYS A 42 26.69 -32.13 -38.35
C LYS A 42 25.97 -33.11 -37.42
N THR A 43 26.57 -33.38 -36.27
CA THR A 43 25.90 -34.00 -35.13
C THR A 43 24.76 -33.08 -34.73
N VAL A 44 23.57 -33.37 -35.25
CA VAL A 44 22.32 -32.74 -34.83
C VAL A 44 22.11 -33.15 -33.38
N LYS A 45 22.64 -32.36 -32.44
CA LYS A 45 22.35 -32.48 -31.02
C LYS A 45 20.83 -32.34 -30.86
N LYS A 46 20.12 -33.47 -30.79
CA LYS A 46 18.70 -33.52 -30.45
C LYS A 46 18.57 -32.81 -29.11
N LYS A 47 18.03 -31.59 -29.12
CA LYS A 47 17.70 -30.87 -27.87
C LYS A 47 16.70 -31.75 -27.13
N ALA A 48 17.09 -32.29 -25.98
CA ALA A 48 16.20 -33.07 -25.15
C ALA A 48 14.96 -32.21 -24.84
N LYS A 49 13.76 -32.72 -25.15
CA LYS A 49 12.52 -32.05 -24.77
C LYS A 49 12.48 -32.01 -23.24
N LYS A 50 12.42 -30.80 -22.66
CA LYS A 50 12.22 -30.63 -21.21
C LYS A 50 10.94 -31.36 -20.81
N THR A 51 10.98 -32.06 -19.67
CA THR A 51 9.77 -32.71 -19.13
C THR A 51 8.78 -31.64 -18.64
N PRO A 52 7.46 -31.93 -18.57
CA PRO A 52 6.49 -30.98 -18.02
C PRO A 52 6.84 -30.48 -16.62
N ARG A 53 7.43 -31.35 -15.78
CA ARG A 53 7.93 -31.01 -14.43
C ARG A 53 9.08 -30.01 -14.46
N GLN A 54 10.04 -30.16 -15.39
CA GLN A 54 11.10 -29.17 -15.60
C GLN A 54 10.54 -27.83 -16.08
N LEU A 55 9.57 -27.85 -17.02
CA LEU A 55 8.94 -26.63 -17.51
C LEU A 55 8.18 -25.87 -16.41
N ALA A 56 7.51 -26.59 -15.50
CA ALA A 56 6.84 -26.01 -14.34
C ALA A 56 7.82 -25.44 -13.31
N ALA A 57 8.94 -26.14 -13.05
CA ALA A 57 10.00 -25.64 -12.16
C ALA A 57 10.67 -24.38 -12.71
N ASP A 58 10.97 -24.34 -14.02
CA ASP A 58 11.52 -23.16 -14.70
C ASP A 58 10.56 -21.97 -14.62
N LYS A 59 9.25 -22.19 -14.82
CA LYS A 59 8.22 -21.14 -14.65
C LYS A 59 8.16 -20.58 -13.23
N ARG A 60 8.24 -21.45 -12.20
CA ARG A 60 8.28 -21.01 -10.79
C ARG A 60 9.51 -20.16 -10.49
N ARG A 61 10.69 -20.59 -10.97
CA ARG A 61 11.94 -19.81 -10.82
C ARG A 61 11.87 -18.45 -11.52
N ALA A 62 11.31 -18.40 -12.73
CA ALA A 62 11.11 -17.15 -13.45
C ALA A 62 10.13 -16.21 -12.72
N ALA A 63 9.06 -16.73 -12.12
CA ALA A 63 8.11 -15.94 -11.34
C ALA A 63 8.72 -15.37 -10.05
N VAL A 64 9.54 -16.15 -9.33
CA VAL A 64 10.27 -15.67 -8.14
C VAL A 64 11.25 -14.55 -8.51
N ALA A 65 12.09 -14.77 -9.53
CA ALA A 65 13.05 -13.75 -10.00
C ALA A 65 12.36 -12.47 -10.50
N ALA A 66 11.18 -12.59 -11.14
CA ALA A 66 10.38 -11.43 -11.54
C ALA A 66 9.83 -10.65 -10.32
N ARG A 67 9.38 -11.35 -9.26
CA ARG A 67 8.93 -10.69 -8.02
C ARG A 67 10.09 -9.99 -7.31
N GLU A 68 11.25 -10.62 -7.21
CA GLU A 68 12.44 -10.01 -6.58
C GLU A 68 12.85 -8.72 -7.31
N LEU A 69 12.94 -8.76 -8.64
CA LEU A 69 13.25 -7.57 -9.46
C LEU A 69 12.19 -6.47 -9.33
N PHE A 70 10.91 -6.85 -9.26
CA PHE A 70 9.81 -5.91 -9.02
C PHE A 70 9.93 -5.21 -7.65
N LEU A 71 10.22 -5.95 -6.58
CA LEU A 71 10.35 -5.38 -5.23
C LEU A 71 11.54 -4.42 -5.11
N VAL A 72 12.65 -4.69 -5.84
CA VAL A 72 13.79 -3.76 -5.94
C VAL A 72 13.36 -2.45 -6.60
N GLN A 73 12.67 -2.52 -7.76
CA GLN A 73 12.16 -1.33 -8.44
C GLN A 73 11.17 -0.54 -7.58
N LEU A 74 10.29 -1.22 -6.85
CA LEU A 74 9.35 -0.59 -5.92
C LEU A 74 10.07 0.16 -4.79
N ALA A 75 11.14 -0.43 -4.23
CA ALA A 75 11.94 0.19 -3.18
C ALA A 75 12.72 1.41 -3.69
N GLU A 76 13.27 1.35 -4.91
CA GLU A 76 13.92 2.49 -5.57
C GLU A 76 12.94 3.66 -5.78
N LEU A 77 11.72 3.38 -6.29
CA LEU A 77 10.69 4.41 -6.48
C LEU A 77 10.20 5.01 -5.16
N ALA A 78 10.07 4.19 -4.10
CA ALA A 78 9.70 4.63 -2.76
C ALA A 78 10.73 5.61 -2.17
N ALA A 79 12.03 5.34 -2.39
CA ALA A 79 13.13 6.17 -1.91
C ALA A 79 13.23 7.54 -2.58
N VAL A 80 12.59 7.75 -3.74
CA VAL A 80 12.54 9.05 -4.47
C VAL A 80 11.28 9.87 -4.11
N SER A 81 10.40 9.34 -3.26
CA SER A 81 9.12 9.96 -2.87
C SER A 81 8.19 10.28 -4.05
N MET A 82 8.22 9.45 -5.09
CA MET A 82 7.34 9.56 -6.25
C MET A 82 5.85 9.40 -5.85
N PRO A 83 4.90 10.12 -6.45
CA PRO A 83 3.47 9.91 -6.21
C PRO A 83 3.03 8.47 -6.57
N PRO A 84 2.00 7.90 -5.90
CA PRO A 84 1.50 6.55 -6.20
C PRO A 84 1.11 6.36 -7.67
N LYS A 85 0.39 7.33 -8.28
CA LYS A 85 0.04 7.37 -9.71
C LYS A 85 1.27 7.22 -10.62
N THR A 86 2.28 8.08 -10.44
CA THR A 86 3.50 8.09 -11.26
C THR A 86 4.35 6.83 -11.03
N ALA A 87 4.38 6.29 -9.80
CA ALA A 87 5.04 5.02 -9.51
C ALA A 87 4.32 3.82 -10.16
N ALA A 88 2.99 3.83 -10.19
CA ALA A 88 2.21 2.84 -10.93
C ALA A 88 2.52 2.89 -12.43
N GLU A 89 2.56 4.08 -13.03
CA GLU A 89 2.96 4.28 -14.44
C GLU A 89 4.37 3.74 -14.73
N HIS A 90 5.36 4.03 -13.87
CA HIS A 90 6.72 3.48 -13.98
C HIS A 90 6.77 1.94 -13.90
N LEU A 91 5.88 1.34 -13.10
CA LEU A 91 5.75 -0.11 -12.94
C LEU A 91 4.81 -0.75 -13.99
N GLN A 92 4.29 0.03 -14.95
CA GLN A 92 3.33 -0.39 -15.98
C GLN A 92 2.01 -0.95 -15.38
N LEU A 93 1.61 -0.42 -14.23
CA LEU A 93 0.37 -0.72 -13.53
C LEU A 93 -0.60 0.48 -13.65
N THR A 94 -1.90 0.22 -13.56
CA THR A 94 -2.86 1.30 -13.27
C THR A 94 -2.79 1.65 -11.79
N GLU A 95 -3.15 2.88 -11.42
CA GLU A 95 -3.19 3.33 -10.02
C GLU A 95 -4.00 2.36 -9.13
N VAL A 96 -5.19 1.96 -9.58
CA VAL A 96 -6.05 0.97 -8.90
C VAL A 96 -5.36 -0.41 -8.76
N ALA A 97 -4.60 -0.86 -9.77
CA ALA A 97 -3.87 -2.12 -9.69
C ALA A 97 -2.67 -2.03 -8.74
N PHE A 98 -2.00 -0.87 -8.67
CA PHE A 98 -0.93 -0.60 -7.74
C PHE A 98 -1.42 -0.57 -6.29
N GLU A 99 -2.52 0.14 -6.01
CA GLU A 99 -3.15 0.12 -4.67
C GLU A 99 -3.63 -1.28 -4.26
N ALA A 100 -4.31 -2.00 -5.17
CA ALA A 100 -4.74 -3.37 -4.90
C ALA A 100 -3.56 -4.32 -4.64
N MET A 101 -2.43 -4.12 -5.32
CA MET A 101 -1.20 -4.87 -5.10
C MET A 101 -0.59 -4.56 -3.72
N LEU A 102 -0.50 -3.28 -3.32
CA LEU A 102 -0.04 -2.92 -1.96
C LEU A 102 -0.99 -3.49 -0.89
N ALA A 103 -2.31 -3.48 -1.14
CA ALA A 103 -3.28 -4.07 -0.21
C ALA A 103 -3.14 -5.61 -0.07
N ALA A 104 -2.66 -6.29 -1.13
CA ALA A 104 -2.53 -7.75 -1.17
C ALA A 104 -1.15 -8.26 -0.72
N ASP A 105 -0.05 -7.57 -1.07
CA ASP A 105 1.32 -7.96 -0.74
C ASP A 105 1.90 -7.07 0.37
N VAL A 106 1.91 -7.62 1.59
CA VAL A 106 2.39 -6.94 2.80
C VAL A 106 3.88 -6.54 2.71
N GLU A 107 4.70 -7.28 1.96
CA GLU A 107 6.11 -6.96 1.78
C GLU A 107 6.28 -5.75 0.85
N ALA A 108 5.51 -5.71 -0.24
CA ALA A 108 5.46 -4.58 -1.16
C ALA A 108 4.95 -3.31 -0.46
N ALA A 109 3.85 -3.40 0.30
CA ALA A 109 3.33 -2.29 1.10
C ALA A 109 4.37 -1.77 2.10
N ARG A 110 5.03 -2.68 2.82
CA ARG A 110 6.05 -2.30 3.79
C ARG A 110 7.22 -1.59 3.13
N LEU A 111 7.78 -2.13 2.04
CA LEU A 111 8.88 -1.49 1.30
C LEU A 111 8.48 -0.09 0.81
N TRP A 112 7.27 0.07 0.28
CA TRP A 112 6.74 1.35 -0.17
C TRP A 112 6.62 2.37 0.97
N HIS A 113 6.03 1.98 2.11
CA HIS A 113 5.83 2.89 3.25
C HIS A 113 7.12 3.18 4.02
N ASP A 114 7.98 2.19 4.26
CA ASP A 114 9.26 2.35 4.95
C ASP A 114 10.21 3.23 4.10
N GLY A 115 10.25 3.03 2.78
CA GLY A 115 11.05 3.85 1.85
C GLY A 115 10.63 5.33 1.83
N ARG A 116 9.32 5.60 1.74
CA ARG A 116 8.79 6.98 1.80
C ARG A 116 9.07 7.64 3.15
N ARG A 117 8.93 6.90 4.26
CA ARG A 117 9.23 7.41 5.61
C ARG A 117 10.72 7.73 5.77
N ALA A 118 11.61 6.87 5.24
CA ALA A 118 13.05 7.12 5.25
C ALA A 118 13.42 8.40 4.46
N PHE A 119 12.83 8.59 3.27
CA PHE A 119 12.98 9.83 2.51
C PHE A 119 12.49 11.05 3.30
N GLU A 120 11.31 10.99 3.91
CA GLU A 120 10.75 12.11 4.67
C GLU A 120 11.63 12.49 5.87
N ILE A 121 12.19 11.50 6.57
CA ILE A 121 13.14 11.73 7.67
C ILE A 121 14.41 12.42 7.18
N GLU A 122 14.97 11.99 6.05
CA GLU A 122 16.19 12.58 5.51
C GLU A 122 15.94 14.00 4.96
N MET A 123 14.81 14.23 4.29
CA MET A 123 14.37 15.57 3.89
C MET A 123 14.18 16.50 5.10
N ARG A 124 13.53 16.04 6.18
CA ARG A 124 13.41 16.80 7.44
C ARG A 124 14.78 17.11 8.05
N ARG A 125 15.74 16.19 7.98
CA ARG A 125 17.14 16.42 8.41
C ARG A 125 17.83 17.49 7.56
N GLN A 126 17.68 17.44 6.24
CA GLN A 126 18.26 18.44 5.32
C GLN A 126 17.66 19.83 5.55
N LEU A 127 16.34 19.94 5.67
CA LEU A 127 15.65 21.18 6.01
C LEU A 127 16.13 21.75 7.36
N LYS A 128 16.29 20.90 8.39
CA LYS A 128 16.86 21.31 9.68
C LYS A 128 18.27 21.87 9.53
N GLY A 129 19.16 21.17 8.81
CA GLY A 129 20.54 21.61 8.60
C GLY A 129 20.68 22.89 7.75
N LEU A 130 19.67 23.23 6.94
CA LEU A 130 19.60 24.50 6.21
C LEU A 130 19.00 25.64 7.05
N ALA A 131 18.04 25.32 7.92
CA ALA A 131 17.49 26.26 8.90
C ALA A 131 18.54 26.66 9.95
N GLU A 132 19.34 25.72 10.43
CA GLU A 132 20.49 25.97 11.32
C GLU A 132 21.54 26.89 10.67
N LYS A 133 21.63 26.92 9.33
CA LYS A 133 22.49 27.81 8.55
C LYS A 133 21.80 29.12 8.13
N GLY A 134 20.57 29.37 8.56
CA GLY A 134 19.79 30.58 8.21
C GLY A 134 19.42 30.69 6.73
N ASN A 135 19.57 29.63 5.92
CA ASN A 135 19.37 29.72 4.47
C ASN A 135 17.90 29.52 4.07
N ALA A 136 17.10 30.57 4.29
CA ALA A 136 15.70 30.62 3.89
C ALA A 136 15.47 30.53 2.36
N GLY A 137 16.51 30.71 1.53
CA GLY A 137 16.45 30.46 0.09
C GLY A 137 16.41 28.96 -0.23
N ALA A 138 17.34 28.19 0.34
CA ALA A 138 17.42 26.75 0.15
C ALA A 138 16.21 25.99 0.72
N ILE A 139 15.64 26.45 1.85
CA ILE A 139 14.39 25.91 2.40
C ILE A 139 13.23 26.09 1.39
N ARG A 140 13.11 27.28 0.78
CA ARG A 140 12.10 27.55 -0.25
C ARG A 140 12.28 26.67 -1.49
N GLN A 141 13.51 26.45 -1.93
CA GLN A 141 13.79 25.58 -3.08
C GLN A 141 13.40 24.12 -2.81
N ILE A 142 13.73 23.56 -1.64
CA ILE A 142 13.37 22.17 -1.30
C ILE A 142 11.86 21.99 -1.19
N LEU A 143 11.14 22.97 -0.61
CA LEU A 143 9.67 22.94 -0.57
C LEU A 143 9.06 23.02 -1.98
N ALA A 144 9.58 23.88 -2.86
CA ALA A 144 9.12 23.99 -4.24
C ALA A 144 9.43 22.73 -5.08
N GLU A 145 10.59 22.09 -4.89
CA GLU A 145 10.93 20.81 -5.54
C GLU A 145 10.04 19.65 -5.04
N PHE A 146 9.57 19.71 -3.79
CA PHE A 146 8.61 18.75 -3.24
C PHE A 146 7.21 18.94 -3.86
N GLU A 147 6.76 20.19 -3.99
CA GLU A 147 5.50 20.54 -4.67
C GLU A 147 5.53 20.12 -6.15
N GLY A 148 6.58 20.45 -6.90
CA GLY A 148 6.73 20.08 -8.32
C GLY A 148 6.78 18.57 -8.57
N ARG A 149 7.18 17.76 -7.59
CA ARG A 149 7.18 16.28 -7.68
C ARG A 149 5.85 15.66 -7.26
N SER A 150 4.90 16.42 -6.71
CA SER A 150 3.60 15.90 -6.27
C SER A 150 2.58 15.71 -7.40
N GLY A 151 2.86 16.24 -8.60
CA GLY A 151 2.09 16.03 -9.83
C GLY A 151 1.60 17.34 -10.43
N ALA A 152 2.06 17.65 -11.65
CA ALA A 152 1.76 18.91 -12.35
C ALA A 152 0.50 18.83 -13.24
N ASP A 153 -0.59 18.26 -12.74
CA ASP A 153 -1.94 18.51 -13.28
C ASP A 153 -2.47 19.81 -12.66
N SER A 154 -1.83 20.94 -12.99
CA SER A 154 -2.08 22.25 -12.38
C SER A 154 -3.26 23.00 -13.03
N ASP A 155 -4.45 22.43 -12.96
CA ASP A 155 -5.61 23.28 -12.70
C ASP A 155 -5.42 23.78 -11.27
N ALA A 156 -5.00 25.05 -11.13
CA ALA A 156 -4.49 25.62 -9.89
C ALA A 156 -5.42 25.32 -8.72
N ALA A 157 -5.02 24.38 -7.86
CA ALA A 157 -5.89 23.74 -6.89
C ALA A 157 -6.39 24.73 -5.84
N ALA A 158 -7.57 25.29 -6.15
CA ALA A 158 -8.36 26.22 -5.37
C ALA A 158 -8.56 25.69 -3.94
N THR A 159 -7.61 25.99 -3.06
CA THR A 159 -7.54 25.37 -1.74
C THR A 159 -8.53 26.09 -0.82
N PRO A 160 -9.50 25.39 -0.20
CA PRO A 160 -10.42 26.03 0.72
C PRO A 160 -9.65 26.69 1.86
N ALA A 161 -9.96 27.96 2.16
CA ALA A 161 -9.27 28.74 3.19
C ALA A 161 -9.13 28.00 4.53
N LYS A 162 -10.16 27.25 4.94
CA LYS A 162 -10.18 26.44 6.17
C LYS A 162 -9.18 25.27 6.16
N THR A 163 -8.94 24.65 5.00
CA THR A 163 -7.91 23.61 4.83
C THR A 163 -6.52 24.21 5.03
N LEU A 164 -6.29 25.39 4.46
CA LEU A 164 -5.04 26.13 4.58
C LEU A 164 -4.79 26.61 6.02
N GLU A 165 -5.81 27.11 6.72
CA GLU A 165 -5.75 27.46 8.15
C GLU A 165 -5.33 26.25 9.00
N ASN A 166 -5.93 25.08 8.75
CA ASN A 166 -5.58 23.84 9.44
C ASN A 166 -4.14 23.39 9.15
N TRP A 167 -3.66 23.50 7.91
CA TRP A 167 -2.28 23.16 7.54
C TRP A 167 -1.24 24.09 8.18
N LEU A 168 -1.56 25.38 8.30
CA LEU A 168 -0.69 26.38 8.91
C LEU A 168 -0.76 26.38 10.45
N GLY A 169 -1.69 25.63 11.05
CA GLY A 169 -1.96 25.66 12.49
C GLY A 169 -2.52 26.99 12.99
N GLU A 170 -3.10 27.78 12.08
CA GLU A 170 -3.58 29.13 12.34
C GLU A 170 -5.03 29.17 12.80
N LYS A 171 -5.44 30.30 13.39
CA LYS A 171 -6.80 30.44 13.93
C LYS A 171 -7.88 30.38 12.84
N PRO A 172 -9.10 29.92 13.17
CA PRO A 172 -10.25 30.03 12.26
C PRO A 172 -10.43 31.46 11.76
N ASN A 173 -10.67 31.61 10.46
CA ASN A 173 -10.77 32.87 9.72
C ASN A 173 -9.46 33.67 9.57
N TRP A 174 -8.28 33.13 9.93
CA TRP A 174 -6.99 33.80 9.68
C TRP A 174 -6.80 34.16 8.20
N VAL A 175 -7.13 33.26 7.28
CA VAL A 175 -7.00 33.48 5.83
C VAL A 175 -7.96 34.58 5.37
N SER A 176 -9.21 34.55 5.85
CA SER A 176 -10.19 35.60 5.55
C SER A 176 -9.78 36.97 6.09
N ASN A 177 -9.24 37.03 7.31
CA ASN A 177 -8.77 38.27 7.93
C ASN A 177 -7.51 38.82 7.22
N ARG A 178 -6.58 37.96 6.78
CA ARG A 178 -5.40 38.38 6.00
C ARG A 178 -5.75 38.83 4.59
N ALA A 179 -6.79 38.26 3.97
CA ALA A 179 -7.34 38.76 2.70
C ALA A 179 -7.89 40.18 2.80
N LEU A 180 -8.50 40.55 3.94
CA LEU A 180 -9.01 41.89 4.19
C LEU A 180 -7.91 42.90 4.54
N HIS A 181 -6.88 42.51 5.30
CA HIS A 181 -5.91 43.45 5.86
C HIS A 181 -4.58 43.54 5.09
N ASP A 182 -4.09 42.46 4.51
CA ASP A 182 -2.73 42.36 3.97
C ASP A 182 -2.71 41.98 2.47
N HIS A 183 -3.85 42.17 1.79
CA HIS A 183 -4.05 41.87 0.37
C HIS A 183 -3.67 40.43 -0.04
N LEU A 184 -4.12 39.43 0.74
CA LEU A 184 -3.94 38.03 0.37
C LEU A 184 -4.52 37.76 -1.04
N PRO A 185 -3.75 37.17 -1.97
CA PRO A 185 -4.32 36.73 -3.25
C PRO A 185 -5.32 35.60 -2.99
N ARG A 186 -6.62 35.93 -3.15
CA ARG A 186 -7.74 35.04 -2.92
C ARG A 186 -8.66 35.06 -4.14
N ASN A 187 -9.23 33.91 -4.48
CA ASN A 187 -10.23 33.78 -5.54
C ASN A 187 -11.61 34.28 -5.07
N VAL A 188 -12.48 34.59 -6.03
CA VAL A 188 -13.84 35.10 -5.78
C VAL A 188 -14.70 34.10 -5.00
N ASP A 189 -14.48 32.80 -5.22
CA ASP A 189 -15.13 31.67 -4.55
C ASP A 189 -14.60 31.37 -3.14
N HIS A 190 -13.85 32.31 -2.55
CA HIS A 190 -13.22 32.20 -1.24
C HIS A 190 -12.09 31.17 -1.09
N THR A 191 -11.65 30.53 -2.18
CA THR A 191 -10.47 29.65 -2.21
C THR A 191 -9.16 30.43 -2.35
N VAL A 192 -8.05 29.73 -2.15
CA VAL A 192 -6.69 30.27 -2.23
C VAL A 192 -5.92 29.52 -3.31
N ASP A 193 -5.40 30.26 -4.30
CA ASP A 193 -4.42 29.78 -5.28
C ASP A 193 -3.07 29.64 -4.58
N LEU A 194 -2.61 28.41 -4.37
CA LEU A 194 -1.34 28.11 -3.69
C LEU A 194 -0.13 28.74 -4.41
N GLY A 195 -0.15 28.81 -5.74
CA GLY A 195 0.93 29.39 -6.54
C GLY A 195 1.10 30.89 -6.34
N ARG A 196 0.03 31.60 -5.96
CA ARG A 196 0.07 33.02 -5.57
C ARG A 196 0.23 33.22 -4.07
N PHE A 197 -0.37 32.33 -3.28
CA PHE A 197 -0.33 32.38 -1.81
C PHE A 197 1.07 32.14 -1.27
N LEU A 198 1.79 31.12 -1.74
CA LEU A 198 3.07 30.73 -1.16
C LEU A 198 4.17 31.81 -1.33
N PRO A 199 4.33 32.46 -2.50
CA PRO A 199 5.22 33.62 -2.62
C PRO A 199 4.80 34.78 -1.72
N TRP A 200 3.51 35.12 -1.68
CA TRP A 200 2.98 36.15 -0.78
C TRP A 200 3.23 35.80 0.69
N PHE A 201 3.07 34.54 1.09
CA PHE A 201 3.19 34.09 2.48
C PHE A 201 4.64 34.04 2.91
N ALA A 202 5.55 33.60 2.04
CA ALA A 202 6.99 33.66 2.28
C ALA A 202 7.49 35.11 2.43
N ASP A 203 6.97 36.04 1.64
CA ASP A 203 7.28 37.47 1.73
C ASP A 203 6.64 38.10 2.98
N TYR A 204 5.36 37.80 3.27
CA TYR A 204 4.69 38.18 4.53
C TYR A 204 5.47 37.70 5.76
N LEU A 205 5.94 36.45 5.78
CA LEU A 205 6.79 35.92 6.84
C LEU A 205 8.13 36.69 6.92
N ALA A 206 8.79 36.95 5.79
CA ALA A 206 10.03 37.73 5.75
C ALA A 206 9.86 39.19 6.21
N ARG A 207 8.71 39.82 5.92
CA ARG A 207 8.38 41.19 6.36
C ARG A 207 7.95 41.25 7.82
N LYS A 208 7.20 40.27 8.32
CA LYS A 208 6.77 40.22 9.72
C LYS A 208 7.84 39.76 10.68
N HIS A 209 8.76 38.93 10.22
CA HIS A 209 9.82 38.39 11.03
C HIS A 209 11.19 38.85 10.52
N THR A 210 11.78 39.80 11.27
CA THR A 210 13.10 39.49 11.82
C THR A 210 12.94 38.21 12.63
N PHE A 211 13.13 37.05 11.98
CA PHE A 211 12.95 35.73 12.57
C PHE A 211 14.11 35.46 13.53
N ASP A 212 14.03 36.09 14.70
CA ASP A 212 14.99 35.84 15.75
C ASP A 212 14.67 34.50 16.42
N ALA A 213 15.19 33.44 15.81
CA ALA A 213 15.14 32.08 16.35
C ALA A 213 15.75 31.98 17.76
N THR A 214 16.52 32.99 18.20
CA THR A 214 17.06 33.06 19.56
C THR A 214 16.08 33.67 20.55
N ARG A 215 15.05 34.45 20.12
CA ARG A 215 14.09 35.17 20.99
C ARG A 215 12.63 35.03 20.56
N MET A 216 12.12 33.80 20.52
CA MET A 216 10.74 33.50 20.16
C MET A 216 9.77 33.67 21.33
N LYS A 217 8.55 34.17 21.11
CA LYS A 217 7.49 34.10 22.13
C LYS A 217 6.81 32.73 22.08
N MET A 218 6.17 32.35 23.18
CA MET A 218 5.44 31.06 23.28
C MET A 218 4.33 30.91 22.22
N VAL A 219 3.80 32.00 21.67
CA VAL A 219 2.82 31.97 20.56
C VAL A 219 3.47 31.50 19.27
N ASP A 220 4.67 32.00 18.97
CA ASP A 220 5.42 31.72 17.74
C ASP A 220 6.05 30.30 17.78
N LEU A 221 6.38 29.81 18.98
CA LEU A 221 6.98 28.50 19.19
C LEU A 221 6.00 27.31 19.05
N GLN A 222 4.71 27.53 19.32
CA GLN A 222 3.66 26.49 19.22
C GLN A 222 3.55 25.83 17.84
N PRO A 223 3.35 26.57 16.73
CA PRO A 223 3.21 25.97 15.41
C PRO A 223 4.51 25.27 14.97
N ILE A 224 5.67 25.84 15.29
CA ILE A 224 6.99 25.29 14.90
C ILE A 224 7.27 23.95 15.57
N LEU A 225 6.90 23.79 16.84
CA LEU A 225 7.08 22.54 17.58
C LEU A 225 5.86 21.61 17.51
N ALA A 226 4.80 21.99 16.78
CA ALA A 226 3.53 21.28 16.65
C ALA A 226 2.92 20.83 18.01
N VAL A 227 2.99 21.69 19.02
CA VAL A 227 2.47 21.42 20.38
C VAL A 227 1.57 22.52 20.90
N SER A 228 0.65 22.15 21.80
CA SER A 228 -0.27 23.10 22.42
C SER A 228 0.45 24.09 23.35
N LYS A 229 -0.15 25.26 23.57
CA LYS A 229 0.30 26.22 24.59
C LYS A 229 0.46 25.58 25.97
N THR A 230 -0.48 24.73 26.37
CA THR A 230 -0.46 24.04 27.67
C THR A 230 0.77 23.16 27.80
N THR A 231 1.10 22.41 26.75
CA THR A 231 2.30 21.57 26.67
C THR A 231 3.58 22.39 26.81
N LEU A 232 3.69 23.57 26.19
CA LEU A 232 4.85 24.46 26.38
C LEU A 232 4.94 25.06 27.80
N ILE A 233 3.80 25.31 28.46
CA ILE A 233 3.77 25.74 29.87
C ILE A 233 4.26 24.61 30.77
N GLU A 234 3.83 23.37 30.53
CA GLU A 234 4.32 22.18 31.24
C GLU A 234 5.82 21.96 31.02
N TRP A 235 6.31 22.09 29.79
CA TRP A 235 7.74 22.00 29.49
C TRP A 235 8.54 23.10 30.18
N THR A 236 8.01 24.33 30.23
CA THR A 236 8.61 25.43 30.99
C THR A 236 8.69 25.10 32.49
N LYS A 237 7.64 24.52 33.07
CA LYS A 237 7.65 24.04 34.47
C LYS A 237 8.63 22.89 34.70
N ALA A 238 8.84 22.04 33.69
CA ALA A 238 9.81 20.95 33.70
C ALA A 238 11.27 21.40 33.40
N GLY A 239 11.53 22.72 33.36
CA GLY A 239 12.88 23.25 33.22
C GLY A 239 13.36 23.49 31.78
N MET A 240 12.46 23.60 30.80
CA MET A 240 12.84 24.00 29.44
C MET A 240 13.53 25.38 29.44
N PRO A 241 14.74 25.53 28.84
CA PRO A 241 15.51 26.76 28.89
C PRO A 241 14.77 27.99 28.37
N ARG A 242 14.97 29.11 29.05
CA ARG A 242 14.42 30.43 28.69
C ARG A 242 15.49 31.50 28.77
N ASN A 243 15.35 32.51 27.93
CA ASN A 243 16.18 33.70 27.96
C ASN A 243 15.79 34.61 29.14
N ALA A 244 16.67 35.55 29.49
CA ALA A 244 16.45 36.49 30.59
C ALA A 244 15.21 37.41 30.40
N ASP A 245 14.81 37.67 29.15
CA ASP A 245 13.59 38.41 28.80
C ASP A 245 12.32 37.53 28.80
N GLY A 246 12.44 36.25 29.16
CA GLY A 246 11.36 35.28 29.17
C GLY A 246 11.00 34.72 27.79
N SER A 247 11.70 35.09 26.72
CA SER A 247 11.58 34.46 25.40
C SER A 247 12.27 33.08 25.37
N PHE A 248 12.12 32.38 24.25
CA PHE A 248 12.67 31.04 24.02
C PHE A 248 13.62 31.05 22.82
N SER A 249 14.80 30.43 22.97
CA SER A 249 15.61 30.04 21.82
C SER A 249 15.10 28.72 21.27
N LEU A 250 14.77 28.68 19.97
CA LEU A 250 14.26 27.48 19.30
C LEU A 250 15.26 26.32 19.40
N ALA A 251 16.55 26.61 19.20
CA ALA A 251 17.61 25.61 19.30
C ALA A 251 17.69 25.01 20.72
N ALA A 252 17.59 25.83 21.76
CA ALA A 252 17.62 25.38 23.15
C ALA A 252 16.37 24.55 23.53
N ALA A 253 15.18 24.97 23.08
CA ALA A 253 13.94 24.24 23.30
C ALA A 253 13.94 22.87 22.59
N VAL A 254 14.47 22.78 21.37
CA VAL A 254 14.61 21.51 20.63
C VAL A 254 15.66 20.61 21.29
N GLY A 255 16.82 21.16 21.69
CA GLY A 255 17.87 20.38 22.38
C GLY A 255 17.36 19.75 23.68
N TRP A 256 16.78 20.56 24.56
CA TRP A 256 16.13 20.09 25.79
C TRP A 256 15.05 19.03 25.51
N ARG A 257 14.27 19.19 24.44
CA ARG A 257 13.23 18.21 24.10
C ARG A 257 13.82 16.86 23.66
N VAL A 258 14.94 16.85 22.93
CA VAL A 258 15.64 15.61 22.55
C VAL A 258 16.18 14.90 23.79
N GLU A 259 16.81 15.63 24.71
CA GLU A 259 17.27 15.09 25.99
C GLU A 259 16.13 14.48 26.80
N GLN A 260 15.00 15.19 26.93
CA GLN A 260 13.81 14.69 27.65
C GLN A 260 13.15 13.47 27.01
N VAL A 261 13.22 13.34 25.67
CA VAL A 261 12.71 12.14 24.98
C VAL A 261 13.65 10.95 25.16
N GLY A 262 14.97 11.16 25.13
CA GLY A 262 15.96 10.10 25.37
C GLY A 262 16.11 9.69 26.84
N ALA A 263 15.91 10.62 27.78
CA ALA A 263 15.99 10.38 29.22
C ALA A 263 14.70 9.82 29.83
N ARG A 264 13.57 9.83 29.09
CA ARG A 264 12.35 9.19 29.55
C ARG A 264 12.57 7.68 29.51
N PRO A 265 12.59 6.96 30.66
CA PRO A 265 12.62 5.51 30.63
C PRO A 265 11.41 5.05 29.82
N GLU A 266 11.59 4.05 28.96
CA GLU A 266 10.46 3.43 28.27
C GLU A 266 9.43 3.07 29.34
N LYS A 267 8.25 3.70 29.27
CA LYS A 267 7.17 3.39 30.20
C LYS A 267 6.95 1.87 30.08
N PRO A 268 7.08 1.09 31.17
CA PRO A 268 6.75 -0.33 31.11
C PRO A 268 5.32 -0.40 30.58
N ALA A 269 5.14 -1.17 29.49
CA ALA A 269 3.93 -1.09 28.68
C ALA A 269 2.70 -1.17 29.59
N GLU A 270 1.92 -0.07 29.63
CA GLU A 270 0.75 0.00 30.52
C GLU A 270 -0.12 -1.23 30.23
N PRO A 271 -0.48 -2.02 31.26
CA PRO A 271 -1.11 -3.31 31.06
C PRO A 271 -2.35 -3.11 30.21
N VAL A 272 -2.31 -3.65 28.99
CA VAL A 272 -3.26 -3.30 27.94
C VAL A 272 -4.65 -3.63 28.45
N ASN A 273 -5.48 -2.60 28.64
CA ASN A 273 -6.83 -2.74 29.17
C ASN A 273 -7.56 -3.82 28.35
N PRO A 274 -8.12 -4.87 28.98
CA PRO A 274 -8.67 -6.03 28.26
C PRO A 274 -9.77 -5.63 27.26
N LEU A 275 -10.50 -4.54 27.51
CA LEU A 275 -11.48 -4.00 26.56
C LEU A 275 -10.86 -3.52 25.24
N HIS A 276 -9.60 -3.08 25.24
CA HIS A 276 -8.87 -2.73 24.01
C HIS A 276 -8.38 -3.97 23.27
N GLN A 277 -8.00 -5.05 23.97
CA GLN A 277 -7.66 -6.33 23.36
C GLN A 277 -8.87 -6.93 22.64
N LEU A 278 -10.01 -7.04 23.33
CA LEU A 278 -11.27 -7.56 22.74
C LEU A 278 -11.75 -6.73 21.54
N LYS A 279 -11.57 -5.39 21.57
CA LYS A 279 -11.87 -4.54 20.42
C LYS A 279 -10.91 -4.78 19.25
N ALA A 280 -9.62 -4.96 19.51
CA ALA A 280 -8.64 -5.27 18.48
C ALA A 280 -8.89 -6.66 17.86
N GLU A 281 -9.23 -7.66 18.66
CA GLU A 281 -9.61 -9.00 18.20
C GLU A 281 -10.87 -8.98 17.34
N LYS A 282 -11.92 -8.26 17.78
CA LYS A 282 -13.14 -8.09 16.97
C LYS A 282 -12.84 -7.42 15.63
N LEU A 283 -12.05 -6.34 15.63
CA LEU A 283 -11.65 -5.65 14.40
C LEU A 283 -10.82 -6.56 13.49
N GLN A 284 -9.95 -7.40 14.05
CA GLN A 284 -9.15 -8.37 13.30
C GLN A 284 -10.03 -9.45 12.65
N ILE A 285 -11.06 -9.94 13.35
CA ILE A 285 -12.05 -10.88 12.80
C ILE A 285 -12.83 -10.23 11.65
N GLU A 286 -13.29 -8.99 11.81
CA GLU A 286 -13.99 -8.24 10.75
C GLU A 286 -13.09 -8.04 9.52
N VAL A 287 -11.82 -7.70 9.72
CA VAL A 287 -10.82 -7.56 8.65
C VAL A 287 -10.54 -8.88 7.93
N ASP A 288 -10.37 -9.99 8.65
CA ASP A 288 -10.10 -11.29 8.03
C ASP A 288 -11.36 -11.93 7.38
N ALA A 289 -12.56 -11.56 7.83
CA ALA A 289 -13.81 -11.82 7.12
C ALA A 289 -13.93 -11.01 5.82
N ALA A 290 -13.67 -9.70 5.85
CA ALA A 290 -13.68 -8.84 4.67
C ALA A 290 -12.62 -9.26 3.62
N ARG A 291 -11.50 -9.82 4.07
CA ARG A 291 -10.45 -10.42 3.21
C ARG A 291 -10.80 -11.82 2.68
N GLY A 292 -11.96 -12.38 3.02
CA GLY A 292 -12.37 -13.72 2.61
C GLY A 292 -11.53 -14.85 3.19
N LYS A 293 -10.73 -14.61 4.24
CA LYS A 293 -9.97 -15.67 4.94
C LYS A 293 -10.88 -16.49 5.85
N LEU A 294 -11.89 -15.85 6.43
CA LEU A 294 -12.95 -16.53 7.18
C LEU A 294 -14.10 -16.85 6.22
N ILE A 295 -14.43 -18.13 6.11
CA ILE A 295 -15.62 -18.60 5.39
C ILE A 295 -16.74 -18.73 6.42
N ASP A 296 -17.92 -18.19 6.12
CA ASP A 296 -19.09 -18.38 6.99
C ASP A 296 -19.38 -19.86 7.23
N ARG A 297 -19.65 -20.20 8.49
CA ARG A 297 -19.93 -21.57 8.92
C ARG A 297 -21.19 -22.13 8.26
N ALA A 298 -22.23 -21.32 8.08
CA ALA A 298 -23.45 -21.79 7.43
C ALA A 298 -23.22 -22.06 5.93
N ALA A 299 -22.42 -21.24 5.25
CA ALA A 299 -21.96 -21.46 3.88
C ALA A 299 -21.08 -22.72 3.72
N VAL A 300 -20.19 -23.02 4.68
CA VAL A 300 -19.42 -24.28 4.67
C VAL A 300 -20.34 -25.48 4.84
N MET A 301 -21.28 -25.43 5.80
CA MET A 301 -22.21 -26.51 6.08
C MET A 301 -23.18 -26.76 4.91
N SER A 302 -23.75 -25.70 4.32
CA SER A 302 -24.63 -25.84 3.15
C SER A 302 -23.88 -26.39 1.93
N GLY A 303 -22.64 -25.96 1.71
CA GLY A 303 -21.78 -26.52 0.66
C GLY A 303 -21.41 -27.99 0.89
N LEU A 304 -21.24 -28.44 2.13
CA LEU A 304 -21.06 -29.86 2.47
C LEU A 304 -22.34 -30.67 2.22
N LEU A 305 -23.49 -30.20 2.70
CA LEU A 305 -24.79 -30.85 2.49
C LEU A 305 -25.15 -30.94 1.00
N ALA A 306 -24.92 -29.88 0.22
CA ALA A 306 -25.16 -29.88 -1.22
C ALA A 306 -24.26 -30.90 -1.97
N ARG A 307 -22.99 -31.03 -1.57
CA ARG A 307 -22.09 -32.06 -2.12
C ARG A 307 -22.54 -33.47 -1.74
N ALA A 308 -22.95 -33.69 -0.49
CA ALA A 308 -23.47 -34.98 -0.05
C ALA A 308 -24.74 -35.36 -0.84
N ALA A 309 -25.69 -34.44 -0.98
CA ALA A 309 -26.89 -34.65 -1.79
C ALA A 309 -26.56 -34.98 -3.26
N ALA A 310 -25.66 -34.22 -3.89
CA ALA A 310 -25.25 -34.48 -5.27
C ALA A 310 -24.56 -35.85 -5.46
N VAL A 311 -23.76 -36.29 -4.49
CA VAL A 311 -23.17 -37.64 -4.48
C VAL A 311 -24.27 -38.70 -4.39
N MET A 312 -25.23 -38.56 -3.45
CA MET A 312 -26.37 -39.48 -3.34
C MET A 312 -27.19 -39.54 -4.65
N THR A 313 -27.53 -38.40 -5.26
CA THR A 313 -28.31 -38.39 -6.53
C THR A 313 -27.54 -39.03 -7.70
N PHE A 314 -26.21 -38.85 -7.74
CA PHE A 314 -25.37 -39.51 -8.73
C PHE A 314 -25.32 -41.03 -8.53
N ILE A 315 -25.27 -41.48 -7.28
CA ILE A 315 -25.30 -42.90 -6.89
C ILE A 315 -26.63 -43.52 -7.29
N ASP A 316 -27.77 -42.94 -6.90
CA ASP A 316 -29.11 -43.47 -7.21
C ASP A 316 -29.29 -43.68 -8.72
N ARG A 317 -28.83 -42.70 -9.51
CA ARG A 317 -28.85 -42.77 -10.97
C ARG A 317 -27.93 -43.86 -11.51
N LYS A 318 -26.68 -43.96 -11.02
CA LYS A 318 -25.70 -44.92 -11.52
C LYS A 318 -25.92 -46.34 -11.03
N GLY A 319 -26.55 -46.55 -9.88
CA GLY A 319 -26.98 -47.85 -9.38
C GLY A 319 -27.97 -48.53 -10.35
N GLY A 320 -28.84 -47.77 -11.01
CA GLY A 320 -29.70 -48.27 -12.08
C GLY A 320 -28.98 -48.57 -13.41
N GLU A 321 -27.89 -47.86 -13.70
CA GLU A 321 -27.10 -48.02 -14.94
C GLU A 321 -25.98 -49.10 -14.81
N LEU A 322 -25.60 -49.49 -13.59
CA LEU A 322 -24.52 -50.45 -13.32
C LEU A 322 -24.82 -51.91 -13.72
N PRO A 323 -26.02 -52.48 -13.48
CA PRO A 323 -26.35 -53.85 -13.87
C PRO A 323 -26.25 -54.11 -15.38
N THR A 324 -26.58 -53.11 -16.21
CA THR A 324 -26.43 -53.18 -17.68
C THR A 324 -24.97 -53.11 -18.13
N VAL A 325 -24.08 -52.49 -17.36
CA VAL A 325 -22.63 -52.44 -17.64
C VAL A 325 -21.90 -53.69 -17.15
N LEU A 326 -22.36 -54.31 -16.06
CA LEU A 326 -21.74 -55.48 -15.42
C LEU A 326 -22.13 -56.86 -16.02
N ALA A 327 -22.63 -56.85 -17.26
CA ALA A 327 -22.66 -58.00 -18.18
C ALA A 327 -23.12 -59.36 -17.58
N GLY A 328 -24.34 -59.42 -17.05
CA GLY A 328 -25.05 -60.67 -16.75
C GLY A 328 -25.26 -61.00 -15.27
N GLN A 329 -24.77 -60.17 -14.34
CA GLN A 329 -25.21 -60.25 -12.94
C GLN A 329 -26.63 -59.69 -12.76
N LYS A 330 -27.40 -60.29 -11.85
CA LYS A 330 -28.72 -59.76 -11.45
C LYS A 330 -28.55 -58.42 -10.73
N ALA A 331 -29.52 -57.52 -10.89
CA ALA A 331 -29.45 -56.17 -10.33
C ALA A 331 -29.44 -56.12 -8.79
N GLU A 332 -30.12 -57.07 -8.13
CA GLU A 332 -30.27 -57.13 -6.67
C GLU A 332 -28.93 -57.22 -5.91
N PRO A 333 -28.03 -58.21 -6.15
CA PRO A 333 -26.76 -58.28 -5.43
C PRO A 333 -25.81 -57.12 -5.71
N ILE A 334 -25.87 -56.50 -6.91
CA ILE A 334 -25.10 -55.27 -7.19
C ILE A 334 -25.62 -54.12 -6.32
N LYS A 335 -26.95 -53.98 -6.20
CA LYS A 335 -27.57 -52.96 -5.37
C LYS A 335 -27.21 -53.15 -3.89
N GLU A 336 -27.28 -54.39 -3.39
CA GLU A 336 -26.98 -54.73 -2.00
C GLU A 336 -25.52 -54.39 -1.62
N ILE A 337 -24.55 -54.69 -2.49
CA ILE A 337 -23.13 -54.30 -2.30
C ILE A 337 -22.94 -52.78 -2.30
N LEU A 338 -23.68 -52.05 -3.16
CA LEU A 338 -23.61 -50.59 -3.21
C LEU A 338 -24.23 -49.97 -1.95
N ASP A 339 -25.42 -50.42 -1.56
CA ASP A 339 -26.12 -49.94 -0.35
C ASP A 339 -25.23 -50.18 0.90
N GLU A 340 -24.62 -51.36 1.05
CA GLU A 340 -23.68 -51.64 2.15
C GLU A 340 -22.42 -50.74 2.10
N PHE A 341 -21.83 -50.53 0.92
CA PHE A 341 -20.68 -49.63 0.77
C PHE A 341 -21.04 -48.18 1.15
N PHE A 342 -22.22 -47.70 0.78
CA PHE A 342 -22.64 -46.34 1.08
C PHE A 342 -23.10 -46.13 2.53
N ASP A 343 -23.67 -47.14 3.18
CA ASP A 343 -23.92 -47.08 4.61
C ASP A 343 -22.60 -47.03 5.41
N ARG A 344 -21.60 -47.85 5.06
CA ARG A 344 -20.24 -47.74 5.62
C ARG A 344 -19.62 -46.35 5.39
N LEU A 345 -19.81 -45.77 4.21
CA LEU A 345 -19.30 -44.43 3.87
C LEU A 345 -20.07 -43.31 4.61
N ARG A 346 -21.36 -43.51 4.89
CA ARG A 346 -22.20 -42.62 5.68
C ARG A 346 -21.81 -42.65 7.16
N ASP A 347 -21.51 -43.83 7.71
CA ASP A 347 -21.06 -43.96 9.09
C ASP A 347 -19.64 -43.42 9.27
N ALA A 348 -18.72 -43.65 8.31
CA ALA A 348 -17.41 -43.00 8.28
C ALA A 348 -17.48 -41.46 8.13
N ALA A 349 -18.56 -40.93 7.54
CA ALA A 349 -18.83 -39.49 7.48
C ALA A 349 -19.57 -38.95 8.74
N ARG A 350 -20.25 -39.83 9.49
CA ARG A 350 -20.89 -39.52 10.78
C ARG A 350 -19.92 -39.55 11.95
N THR A 351 -18.85 -40.33 11.86
CA THR A 351 -17.67 -40.19 12.72
C THR A 351 -16.98 -38.86 12.40
N VAL A 352 -17.61 -37.77 12.87
CA VAL A 352 -16.92 -36.54 13.20
C VAL A 352 -15.79 -36.95 14.14
N PRO A 353 -14.50 -36.62 13.85
CA PRO A 353 -13.42 -36.92 14.76
C PRO A 353 -13.75 -36.38 16.16
N GLU A 354 -13.55 -37.17 17.21
CA GLU A 354 -13.85 -36.78 18.60
C GLU A 354 -13.14 -35.47 19.00
N GLU A 355 -12.03 -35.18 18.33
CA GLU A 355 -11.26 -33.92 18.39
C GLU A 355 -12.10 -32.68 18.00
N ILE A 356 -12.99 -32.80 17.00
CA ILE A 356 -13.90 -31.73 16.59
C ILE A 356 -15.10 -31.65 17.55
N GLU A 357 -15.61 -32.78 18.03
CA GLU A 357 -16.77 -32.80 18.92
C GLU A 357 -16.41 -32.31 20.34
N SER A 358 -15.24 -32.67 20.86
CA SER A 358 -14.68 -32.11 22.09
C SER A 358 -14.47 -30.59 22.00
N LEU A 359 -13.82 -30.10 20.94
CA LEU A 359 -13.67 -28.66 20.67
C LEU A 359 -15.00 -27.92 20.58
N LEU A 360 -16.04 -28.53 19.99
CA LEU A 360 -17.38 -27.97 19.95
C LEU A 360 -18.07 -28.00 21.33
N SER A 361 -17.86 -29.06 22.12
CA SER A 361 -18.41 -29.20 23.46
C SER A 361 -17.85 -28.15 24.42
N ASP A 362 -16.54 -27.89 24.37
CA ASP A 362 -15.90 -26.89 25.24
C ASP A 362 -16.23 -25.46 24.82
N LYS A 363 -16.31 -25.17 23.51
CA LYS A 363 -16.83 -23.86 23.05
C LYS A 363 -18.29 -23.66 23.44
N ARG A 364 -19.13 -24.70 23.37
CA ARG A 364 -20.53 -24.64 23.78
C ARG A 364 -20.68 -24.46 25.29
N ARG A 365 -19.83 -25.13 26.10
CA ARG A 365 -19.75 -24.92 27.55
C ARG A 365 -19.33 -23.50 27.90
N LYS A 366 -18.27 -22.96 27.27
CA LYS A 366 -17.84 -21.56 27.48
C LYS A 366 -18.93 -20.55 27.11
N LEU A 367 -19.56 -20.70 25.94
CA LEU A 367 -20.68 -19.85 25.53
C LEU A 367 -21.88 -19.95 26.47
N LEU A 368 -22.20 -21.14 26.99
CA LEU A 368 -23.26 -21.30 27.99
C LEU A 368 -22.89 -20.66 29.33
N ALA A 369 -21.65 -20.77 29.79
CA ALA A 369 -21.18 -20.08 30.99
C ALA A 369 -21.26 -18.54 30.82
N GLU A 370 -20.77 -18.00 29.70
CA GLU A 370 -20.90 -16.57 29.38
C GLU A 370 -22.36 -16.09 29.24
N LEU A 371 -23.27 -16.95 28.76
CA LEU A 371 -24.69 -16.64 28.59
C LEU A 371 -25.54 -16.79 29.86
N MET A 372 -25.16 -17.67 30.78
CA MET A 372 -25.90 -17.86 32.05
C MET A 372 -25.40 -16.95 33.18
N GLY A 373 -24.17 -16.45 33.09
CA GLY A 373 -23.57 -15.57 34.10
C GLY A 373 -23.18 -16.32 35.38
N ASP A 374 -22.42 -15.65 36.25
CA ASP A 374 -22.01 -16.20 37.56
C ASP A 374 -23.16 -16.17 38.61
N ASP A 375 -24.39 -15.83 38.21
CA ASP A 375 -25.55 -15.64 39.10
C ASP A 375 -26.36 -16.94 39.35
N PHE A 376 -25.72 -18.11 39.33
CA PHE A 376 -26.35 -19.42 39.58
C PHE A 376 -25.53 -20.30 40.54
N GLU A 377 -25.50 -19.90 41.82
CA GLU A 377 -25.29 -20.79 42.98
C GLU A 377 -26.64 -21.12 43.66
#